data_AF-A0A5U8XPW1-F1
#
_entry.id   AF-A0A5U8XPW1-F1
#
_cell.length_a   1.000
_cell.length_b   1.000
_cell.length_c   1.000
_cell.angle_alpha   90.00
_cell.angle_beta   90.00
_cell.angle_gamma   90.00
#
_symmetry.space_group_name_H-M   'P 1'
#
loop_
_entity.id
_entity.type
_entity.pdbx_description
1 polymer ?
#
loop_
_entity_poly.entity_id
_entity_poly.type
_entity_poly.pdbx_seq_one_letter_code
_entity_poly.pdbx_strand_id
1 'polypeptide(L)'
;MNISNVLSTMLPSFESSQLKDSVRDNTAAITNELLPQYQTLREVIGVDFKSADVKKMSKDITGYLRDTKLELKGVHNATMVDYIIEVMKNIGTLQGFLIERIDADIGKKVMTAQLSFNKQTLLHLIDLIEFYGQYTATLINWLTHEELQAVDTNIKTQGVAPTDLKYLQMRMATFGVATRILGTPVNKLKADYGEIPDAMFTEETFYELTRAFGQEKTDPMGMSSVPFPLSVIFRIRLNLAERQMDHLDELTTAAKATELRLMLYRRQLAEGTGDAYTEDLIEAQEKRLNDLKYKRERLEKKYGLQ
;
A
#
# COMPACT_ATOMS: atom_id res chain seq x y z
N MET A 1 17.85 -3.48 -8.51
CA MET A 1 19.12 -3.28 -7.75
C MET A 1 19.70 -4.65 -7.48
N ASN A 2 21.03 -4.79 -7.45
CA ASN A 2 21.67 -5.99 -6.92
C ASN A 2 21.33 -6.10 -5.42
N ILE A 3 21.03 -7.30 -4.92
CA ILE A 3 20.62 -7.54 -3.53
C ILE A 3 21.67 -7.03 -2.52
N SER A 4 22.97 -7.05 -2.88
CA SER A 4 24.07 -6.40 -2.15
C SER A 4 23.81 -4.94 -1.77
N ASN A 5 23.16 -4.17 -2.66
CA ASN A 5 22.90 -2.75 -2.44
C ASN A 5 21.67 -2.51 -1.54
N VAL A 6 20.81 -3.52 -1.35
CA VAL A 6 19.60 -3.37 -0.54
C VAL A 6 19.95 -3.39 0.94
N LEU A 7 20.82 -4.31 1.38
CA LEU A 7 21.26 -4.39 2.77
C LEU A 7 22.10 -3.18 3.20
N SER A 8 22.90 -2.62 2.30
CA SER A 8 23.69 -1.41 2.60
C SER A 8 22.85 -0.15 2.73
N THR A 9 21.67 -0.12 2.10
CA THR A 9 20.68 0.96 2.32
C THR A 9 19.87 0.75 3.58
N MET A 10 19.93 -0.39 4.25
CA MET A 10 19.15 -0.60 5.47
C MET A 10 19.74 0.08 6.71
N LEU A 11 18.87 0.41 7.66
CA LEU A 11 19.29 0.74 9.02
C LEU A 11 20.23 -0.34 9.58
N PRO A 12 21.37 0.00 10.21
CA PRO A 12 22.27 -1.02 10.78
C PRO A 12 21.61 -1.85 11.90
N SER A 13 20.63 -1.25 12.57
CA SER A 13 19.77 -1.92 13.53
C SER A 13 18.47 -1.15 13.71
N PHE A 14 17.40 -1.85 14.09
CA PHE A 14 16.10 -1.26 14.45
C PHE A 14 15.49 -1.99 15.65
N GLU A 15 14.55 -1.32 16.33
CA GLU A 15 13.84 -1.89 17.48
C GLU A 15 12.54 -2.55 17.04
N SER A 16 12.16 -3.66 17.69
CA SER A 16 10.89 -4.32 17.39
C SER A 16 9.66 -3.53 17.81
N SER A 17 9.79 -2.64 18.79
CA SER A 17 8.76 -1.65 19.14
C SER A 17 8.32 -0.86 17.91
N GLN A 18 9.29 -0.31 17.17
CA GLN A 18 9.05 0.51 15.99
C GLN A 18 8.37 -0.26 14.86
N LEU A 19 8.72 -1.54 14.68
CA LEU A 19 8.06 -2.40 13.71
C LEU A 19 6.62 -2.72 14.11
N LYS A 20 6.38 -2.99 15.39
CA LYS A 20 5.03 -3.25 15.91
C LYS A 20 4.15 -2.01 15.78
N ASP A 21 4.69 -0.83 16.08
CA ASP A 21 3.96 0.42 15.96
C ASP A 21 3.66 0.71 14.48
N SER A 22 4.65 0.54 13.58
CA SER A 22 4.41 0.63 12.14
C SER A 22 3.33 -0.33 11.63
N VAL A 23 3.33 -1.60 12.07
CA VAL A 23 2.27 -2.55 11.71
C VAL A 23 0.92 -2.08 12.23
N ARG A 24 0.82 -1.71 13.50
CA ARG A 24 -0.43 -1.25 14.12
C ARG A 24 -0.99 -0.02 13.42
N ASP A 25 -0.14 0.97 13.20
CA ASP A 25 -0.57 2.25 12.67
C ASP A 25 -0.96 2.15 11.20
N ASN A 26 -0.17 1.44 10.38
CA ASN A 26 -0.52 1.23 8.97
C ASN A 26 -1.78 0.37 8.81
N THR A 27 -1.91 -0.71 9.60
CA THR A 27 -3.12 -1.54 9.55
C THR A 27 -4.34 -0.76 10.02
N ALA A 28 -4.22 0.05 11.08
CA ALA A 28 -5.30 0.93 11.55
C ALA A 28 -5.66 2.00 10.50
N ALA A 29 -4.69 2.68 9.89
CA ALA A 29 -4.96 3.66 8.85
C ALA A 29 -5.65 3.03 7.63
N ILE A 30 -5.23 1.84 7.20
CA ILE A 30 -5.87 1.13 6.08
C ILE A 30 -7.30 0.71 6.44
N THR A 31 -7.51 0.15 7.63
CA THR A 31 -8.80 -0.45 8.01
C THR A 31 -9.83 0.55 8.54
N ASN A 32 -9.39 1.58 9.26
CA ASN A 32 -10.27 2.56 9.90
C ASN A 32 -10.46 3.83 9.06
N GLU A 33 -9.46 4.23 8.27
CA GLU A 33 -9.52 5.47 7.47
C GLU A 33 -9.82 5.17 6.00
N LEU A 34 -9.03 4.31 5.34
CA LEU A 34 -9.15 4.10 3.88
C LEU A 34 -10.28 3.14 3.48
N LEU A 35 -10.44 2.03 4.19
CA LEU A 35 -11.44 1.00 3.87
C LEU A 35 -12.87 1.57 3.82
N PRO A 36 -13.34 2.40 4.79
CA PRO A 36 -14.66 3.01 4.71
C PRO A 36 -14.86 3.88 3.47
N GLN A 37 -13.80 4.54 2.99
CA GLN A 37 -13.88 5.36 1.78
C GLN A 37 -14.04 4.51 0.52
N TYR A 38 -13.35 3.37 0.44
CA TYR A 38 -13.54 2.42 -0.66
C TYR A 38 -14.93 1.76 -0.62
N GLN A 39 -15.47 1.47 0.57
CA GLN A 39 -16.83 0.98 0.72
C GLN A 39 -17.86 2.03 0.26
N THR A 40 -17.69 3.28 0.70
CA THR A 40 -18.55 4.39 0.28
C THR A 40 -18.45 4.64 -1.22
N LEU A 41 -17.24 4.59 -1.80
CA LEU A 41 -17.01 4.67 -3.23
C LEU A 41 -17.83 3.60 -3.98
N ARG A 42 -17.78 2.36 -3.50
CA ARG A 42 -18.51 1.23 -4.07
C ARG A 42 -20.02 1.43 -4.01
N GLU A 43 -20.53 1.99 -2.92
CA GLU A 43 -21.96 2.31 -2.75
C GLU A 43 -22.42 3.45 -3.66
N VAL A 44 -21.58 4.47 -3.85
CA VAL A 44 -21.93 5.71 -4.56
C VAL A 44 -21.79 5.57 -6.07
N ILE A 45 -20.66 5.05 -6.52
CA ILE A 45 -20.33 4.96 -7.95
C ILE A 45 -20.78 3.62 -8.54
N GLY A 46 -20.86 2.58 -7.71
CA GLY A 46 -21.27 1.25 -8.14
C GLY A 46 -20.14 0.52 -8.87
N VAL A 47 -20.51 -0.16 -9.96
CA VAL A 47 -19.63 -1.07 -10.73
C VAL A 47 -19.08 -0.46 -11.99
N ASP A 48 -19.81 0.51 -12.55
CA ASP A 48 -19.48 1.13 -13.81
C ASP A 48 -19.01 2.56 -13.58
N PHE A 49 -17.68 2.74 -13.69
CA PHE A 49 -17.05 4.05 -13.69
C PHE A 49 -17.57 4.91 -14.84
N LYS A 50 -17.57 6.23 -14.70
CA LYS A 50 -17.93 7.16 -15.78
C LYS A 50 -16.70 7.57 -16.58
N SER A 51 -15.58 7.82 -15.91
CA SER A 51 -14.32 8.22 -16.54
C SER A 51 -13.71 7.09 -17.38
N ALA A 52 -13.30 7.42 -18.61
CA ALA A 52 -12.65 6.47 -19.51
C ALA A 52 -11.28 6.02 -18.98
N ASP A 53 -10.55 6.94 -18.33
CA ASP A 53 -9.23 6.66 -17.76
C ASP A 53 -9.34 5.73 -16.55
N VAL A 54 -10.34 5.96 -15.69
CA VAL A 54 -10.63 5.08 -14.56
C VAL A 54 -11.05 3.69 -15.03
N LYS A 55 -11.89 3.59 -16.06
CA LYS A 55 -12.26 2.29 -16.68
C LYS A 55 -11.03 1.53 -17.17
N LYS A 56 -10.11 2.23 -17.85
CA LYS A 56 -8.88 1.62 -18.37
C LYS A 56 -8.00 1.10 -17.23
N MET A 57 -7.71 1.94 -16.23
CA MET A 57 -6.90 1.54 -15.07
C MET A 57 -7.54 0.38 -14.29
N SER A 58 -8.86 0.44 -14.08
CA SER A 58 -9.61 -0.63 -13.42
C SER A 58 -9.49 -1.95 -14.18
N LYS A 59 -9.58 -1.91 -15.52
CA LYS A 59 -9.40 -3.09 -16.37
C LYS A 59 -7.98 -3.64 -16.29
N ASP A 60 -6.98 -2.78 -16.32
CA ASP A 60 -5.57 -3.19 -16.27
C ASP A 60 -5.22 -3.86 -14.93
N ILE A 61 -5.66 -3.27 -13.81
CA ILE A 61 -5.47 -3.85 -12.47
C ILE A 61 -6.27 -5.14 -12.32
N THR A 62 -7.55 -5.15 -12.71
CA THR A 62 -8.39 -6.35 -12.59
C THR A 62 -7.87 -7.50 -13.46
N GLY A 63 -7.37 -7.19 -14.67
CA GLY A 63 -6.73 -8.16 -15.56
C GLY A 63 -5.52 -8.79 -14.90
N TYR A 64 -4.62 -7.97 -14.36
CA TYR A 64 -3.44 -8.44 -13.63
C TYR A 64 -3.82 -9.36 -12.46
N LEU A 65 -4.81 -8.97 -11.64
CA LEU A 65 -5.21 -9.75 -10.47
C LEU A 65 -5.84 -11.09 -10.84
N ARG A 66 -6.61 -11.14 -11.94
CA ARG A 66 -7.16 -12.40 -12.46
C ARG A 66 -6.06 -13.34 -12.95
N ASP A 67 -5.05 -12.82 -13.63
CA ASP A 67 -3.91 -13.62 -14.10
C ASP A 67 -3.12 -14.22 -12.92
N THR A 68 -3.09 -13.52 -11.79
CA THR A 68 -2.46 -14.04 -10.57
C THR A 68 -3.27 -15.10 -9.80
N LYS A 69 -4.47 -15.46 -10.29
CA LYS A 69 -5.40 -16.42 -9.64
C LYS A 69 -5.79 -16.06 -8.21
N LEU A 70 -5.83 -14.77 -7.88
CA LEU A 70 -6.38 -14.32 -6.61
C LEU A 70 -7.90 -14.50 -6.65
N GLU A 71 -8.39 -15.54 -5.99
CA GLU A 71 -9.82 -15.81 -5.86
C GLU A 71 -10.39 -15.09 -4.64
N LEU A 72 -11.29 -14.13 -4.89
CA LEU A 72 -12.12 -13.57 -3.83
C LEU A 72 -13.27 -14.54 -3.55
N LYS A 73 -13.39 -14.99 -2.30
CA LYS A 73 -14.50 -15.87 -1.90
C LYS A 73 -15.84 -15.17 -2.13
N GLY A 74 -16.69 -15.79 -2.96
CA GLY A 74 -18.07 -15.36 -3.13
C GLY A 74 -18.30 -14.15 -4.05
N VAL A 75 -17.27 -13.64 -4.72
CA VAL A 75 -17.41 -12.51 -5.66
C VAL A 75 -17.23 -12.98 -7.10
N HIS A 76 -18.33 -13.08 -7.84
CA HIS A 76 -18.28 -13.30 -9.29
C HIS A 76 -18.05 -11.97 -10.02
N ASN A 77 -17.10 -11.94 -10.97
CA ASN A 77 -16.72 -10.74 -11.72
C ASN A 77 -16.30 -9.55 -10.84
N ALA A 78 -15.43 -9.82 -9.86
CA ALA A 78 -14.86 -8.79 -9.00
C ALA A 78 -14.27 -7.63 -9.80
N THR A 79 -14.58 -6.40 -9.36
CA THR A 79 -13.95 -5.18 -9.82
C THR A 79 -12.68 -4.88 -9.04
N MET A 80 -11.88 -3.94 -9.55
CA MET A 80 -10.72 -3.40 -8.83
C MET A 80 -11.06 -2.99 -7.38
N VAL A 81 -12.21 -2.32 -7.18
CA VAL A 81 -12.63 -1.85 -5.85
C VAL A 81 -12.98 -3.03 -4.93
N ASP A 82 -13.63 -4.07 -5.45
CA ASP A 82 -13.94 -5.27 -4.65
C ASP A 82 -12.66 -5.97 -4.17
N TYR A 83 -11.65 -6.11 -5.05
CA TYR A 83 -10.32 -6.63 -4.67
C TYR A 83 -9.68 -5.79 -3.57
N ILE A 84 -9.70 -4.46 -3.71
CA ILE A 84 -9.09 -3.57 -2.72
C ILE A 84 -9.80 -3.70 -1.36
N ILE A 85 -11.13 -3.68 -1.33
CA ILE A 85 -11.92 -3.81 -0.11
C ILE A 85 -11.59 -5.12 0.62
N GLU A 86 -11.58 -6.26 -0.10
CA GLU A 86 -11.30 -7.55 0.52
C GLU A 86 -9.87 -7.68 1.03
N VAL A 87 -8.89 -7.12 0.31
CA VAL A 87 -7.50 -7.08 0.77
C VAL A 87 -7.36 -6.18 2.00
N MET A 88 -7.98 -5.01 2.04
CA MET A 88 -7.97 -4.14 3.22
C MET A 88 -8.57 -4.81 4.46
N LYS A 89 -9.67 -5.56 4.30
CA LYS A 89 -10.23 -6.39 5.38
C LYS A 89 -9.24 -7.47 5.84
N ASN A 90 -8.60 -8.17 4.90
CA ASN A 90 -7.62 -9.21 5.23
C ASN A 90 -6.39 -8.61 5.94
N ILE A 91 -5.91 -7.43 5.55
CA ILE A 91 -4.81 -6.71 6.23
C ILE A 91 -5.13 -6.52 7.73
N GLY A 92 -6.36 -6.18 8.09
CA GLY A 92 -6.78 -6.10 9.50
C GLY A 92 -6.61 -7.42 10.26
N THR A 93 -6.85 -8.56 9.59
CA THR A 93 -6.67 -9.89 10.20
C THR A 93 -5.21 -10.33 10.27
N LEU A 94 -4.32 -9.74 9.45
CA LEU A 94 -2.88 -10.05 9.43
C LEU A 94 -2.12 -9.41 10.59
N GLN A 95 -2.64 -8.32 11.18
CA GLN A 95 -1.97 -7.55 12.23
C GLN A 95 -1.49 -8.43 13.39
N GLY A 96 -2.36 -9.29 13.92
CA GLY A 96 -2.03 -10.16 15.06
C GLY A 96 -0.90 -11.15 14.74
N PHE A 97 -0.92 -11.74 13.54
CA PHE A 97 0.12 -12.64 13.07
C PHE A 97 1.47 -11.94 12.92
N LEU A 98 1.49 -10.74 12.32
CA LEU A 98 2.73 -9.99 12.12
C LEU A 98 3.35 -9.57 13.46
N ILE A 99 2.55 -9.10 14.42
CA ILE A 99 3.04 -8.74 15.75
C ILE A 99 3.63 -9.97 16.47
N GLU A 100 2.95 -11.12 16.42
CA GLU A 100 3.43 -12.37 16.99
C GLU A 100 4.77 -12.80 16.40
N ARG A 101 4.93 -12.70 15.07
CA ARG A 101 6.19 -13.03 14.38
C ARG A 101 7.30 -12.01 14.67
N ILE A 102 6.98 -10.72 14.83
CA ILE A 102 7.98 -9.73 15.27
C ILE A 102 8.49 -10.09 16.67
N ASP A 103 7.61 -10.46 17.60
CA ASP A 103 8.03 -10.83 18.95
C ASP A 103 8.84 -12.14 18.97
N ALA A 104 8.49 -13.12 18.14
CA ALA A 104 9.18 -14.41 18.07
C ALA A 104 10.52 -14.35 17.31
N ASP A 105 10.55 -13.71 16.14
CA ASP A 105 11.65 -13.86 15.17
C ASP A 105 12.65 -12.69 15.22
N ILE A 106 12.20 -11.48 15.59
CA ILE A 106 13.04 -10.27 15.64
C ILE A 106 13.59 -10.03 17.04
N GLY A 107 12.84 -10.34 18.11
CA GLY A 107 13.27 -10.06 19.49
C GLY A 107 13.31 -8.55 19.78
N LYS A 108 14.13 -8.08 20.73
CA LYS A 108 14.13 -6.65 21.14
C LYS A 108 14.80 -5.70 20.13
N LYS A 109 15.88 -6.16 19.50
CA LYS A 109 16.69 -5.37 18.57
C LYS A 109 17.30 -6.30 17.54
N VAL A 110 17.19 -5.93 16.27
CA VAL A 110 17.81 -6.69 15.17
C VAL A 110 18.92 -5.88 14.56
N MET A 111 20.06 -6.54 14.31
CA MET A 111 21.12 -6.02 13.47
C MET A 111 20.93 -6.53 12.04
N THR A 112 21.12 -5.68 11.05
CA THR A 112 20.94 -6.04 9.63
C THR A 112 21.87 -7.17 9.18
N ALA A 113 23.05 -7.27 9.79
CA ALA A 113 23.99 -8.38 9.58
C ALA A 113 23.50 -9.75 10.12
N GLN A 114 22.36 -9.79 10.83
CA GLN A 114 21.77 -11.00 11.43
C GLN A 114 20.36 -11.28 10.88
N LEU A 115 20.03 -10.75 9.71
CA LEU A 115 18.77 -11.05 9.03
C LEU A 115 18.82 -12.47 8.46
N SER A 116 17.88 -13.31 8.89
CA SER A 116 17.55 -14.56 8.19
C SER A 116 16.48 -14.31 7.12
N PHE A 117 16.27 -15.27 6.23
CA PHE A 117 15.29 -15.17 5.14
C PHE A 117 13.87 -14.87 5.64
N ASN A 118 13.41 -15.61 6.63
CA ASN A 118 12.17 -15.43 7.39
C ASN A 118 12.07 -14.03 8.01
N LYS A 119 13.12 -13.52 8.69
CA LYS A 119 13.12 -12.14 9.19
C LYS A 119 12.98 -11.14 8.05
N GLN A 120 13.70 -11.33 6.95
CA GLN A 120 13.61 -10.46 5.79
C GLN A 120 12.22 -10.50 5.15
N THR A 121 11.62 -11.67 4.98
CA THR A 121 10.25 -11.82 4.47
C THR A 121 9.26 -11.10 5.38
N LEU A 122 9.41 -11.19 6.70
CA LEU A 122 8.61 -10.42 7.65
C LEU A 122 8.76 -8.91 7.43
N LEU A 123 9.99 -8.41 7.24
CA LEU A 123 10.20 -6.99 6.94
C LEU A 123 9.57 -6.59 5.60
N HIS A 124 9.70 -7.43 4.56
CA HIS A 124 9.07 -7.18 3.27
C HIS A 124 7.54 -7.15 3.37
N LEU A 125 6.93 -7.98 4.22
CA LEU A 125 5.48 -7.97 4.45
C LEU A 125 5.03 -6.66 5.09
N ILE A 126 5.77 -6.16 6.08
CA ILE A 126 5.50 -4.86 6.72
C ILE A 126 5.61 -3.73 5.68
N ASP A 127 6.67 -3.77 4.88
CA ASP A 127 6.95 -2.82 3.81
C ASP A 127 5.87 -2.80 2.71
N LEU A 128 5.34 -3.98 2.37
CA LEU A 128 4.21 -4.12 1.45
C LEU A 128 2.94 -3.47 1.98
N ILE A 129 2.68 -3.56 3.29
CA ILE A 129 1.49 -2.92 3.91
C ILE A 129 1.60 -1.39 3.81
N GLU A 130 2.76 -0.80 4.15
CA GLU A 130 2.98 0.65 4.01
C GLU A 130 2.79 1.09 2.55
N PHE A 131 3.45 0.40 1.61
CA PHE A 131 3.30 0.69 0.18
C PHE A 131 1.85 0.56 -0.29
N TYR A 132 1.14 -0.48 0.15
CA TYR A 132 -0.25 -0.71 -0.22
C TYR A 132 -1.16 0.43 0.28
N GLY A 133 -0.98 0.87 1.53
CA GLY A 133 -1.71 2.01 2.09
C GLY A 133 -1.47 3.29 1.29
N GLN A 134 -0.20 3.62 1.01
CA GLN A 134 0.15 4.81 0.22
C GLN A 134 -0.42 4.78 -1.21
N TYR A 135 -0.30 3.63 -1.88
CA TYR A 135 -0.79 3.46 -3.24
C TYR A 135 -2.32 3.57 -3.30
N THR A 136 -3.03 2.89 -2.40
CA THR A 136 -4.50 2.93 -2.35
C THR A 136 -5.04 4.30 -1.97
N ALA A 137 -4.38 5.03 -1.06
CA ALA A 137 -4.73 6.42 -0.73
C ALA A 137 -4.58 7.35 -1.94
N THR A 138 -3.50 7.21 -2.71
CA THR A 138 -3.29 7.99 -3.94
C THR A 138 -4.30 7.61 -5.02
N LEU A 139 -4.56 6.31 -5.19
CA LEU A 139 -5.48 5.77 -6.17
C LEU A 139 -6.91 6.27 -5.95
N ILE A 140 -7.42 6.25 -4.71
CA ILE A 140 -8.80 6.64 -4.44
C ILE A 140 -9.01 8.15 -4.63
N ASN A 141 -8.01 8.97 -4.33
CA ASN A 141 -8.06 10.41 -4.56
C ASN A 141 -8.10 10.74 -6.07
N TRP A 142 -7.24 10.08 -6.85
CA TRP A 142 -7.27 10.23 -8.31
C TRP A 142 -8.61 9.76 -8.88
N LEU A 143 -9.03 8.56 -8.51
CA LEU A 143 -10.26 7.95 -9.02
C LEU A 143 -11.49 8.81 -8.71
N THR A 144 -11.66 9.25 -7.46
CA THR A 144 -12.83 10.07 -7.08
C THR A 144 -12.83 11.42 -7.78
N HIS A 145 -11.66 12.01 -8.02
CA HIS A 145 -11.55 13.24 -8.79
C HIS A 145 -11.95 13.04 -10.26
N GLU A 146 -11.40 12.02 -10.93
CA GLU A 146 -11.72 11.72 -12.33
C GLU A 146 -13.19 11.39 -12.54
N GLU A 147 -13.78 10.63 -11.63
CA GLU A 147 -15.21 10.30 -11.67
C GLU A 147 -16.08 11.53 -11.48
N LEU A 148 -15.68 12.44 -10.59
CA LEU A 148 -16.38 13.68 -10.32
C LEU A 148 -16.31 14.62 -11.53
N GLN A 149 -15.14 14.79 -12.16
CA GLN A 149 -14.98 15.57 -13.39
C GLN A 149 -15.74 14.97 -14.58
N ALA A 150 -15.92 13.65 -14.62
CA ALA A 150 -16.74 12.99 -15.64
C ALA A 150 -18.24 13.26 -15.49
N VAL A 151 -18.68 13.76 -14.32
CA VAL A 151 -20.08 14.17 -14.09
C VAL A 151 -20.28 15.67 -14.36
N ASP A 152 -19.38 16.51 -13.86
CA ASP A 152 -19.42 17.95 -14.07
C ASP A 152 -18.00 18.53 -14.24
N THR A 153 -17.75 19.09 -15.42
CA THR A 153 -16.45 19.65 -15.81
C THR A 153 -16.17 21.03 -15.19
N ASN A 154 -17.14 21.63 -14.50
CA ASN A 154 -17.00 22.98 -13.94
C ASN A 154 -16.44 23.01 -12.51
N ILE A 155 -16.17 21.83 -11.94
CA ILE A 155 -15.67 21.69 -10.57
C ILE A 155 -14.21 22.13 -10.50
N LYS A 156 -13.90 22.99 -9.52
CA LYS A 156 -12.58 23.66 -9.43
C LYS A 156 -11.46 22.82 -8.85
N THR A 157 -11.76 21.67 -8.26
CA THR A 157 -10.78 20.81 -7.59
C THR A 157 -9.68 20.39 -8.57
N GLN A 158 -8.41 20.35 -8.12
CA GLN A 158 -7.26 20.05 -8.98
C GLN A 158 -6.98 18.55 -9.07
N GLY A 159 -7.49 17.76 -8.12
CA GLY A 159 -7.27 16.33 -8.08
C GLY A 159 -5.88 15.96 -7.55
N VAL A 160 -5.24 15.00 -8.19
CA VAL A 160 -3.89 14.55 -7.83
C VAL A 160 -2.84 15.21 -8.72
N ALA A 161 -1.63 15.37 -8.21
CA ALA A 161 -0.54 15.94 -8.98
C ALA A 161 -0.14 15.03 -10.16
N PRO A 162 0.41 15.56 -11.27
CA PRO A 162 0.89 14.74 -12.39
C PRO A 162 1.94 13.69 -11.99
N THR A 163 2.73 13.99 -10.97
CA THR A 163 3.71 13.07 -10.37
C THR A 163 3.04 11.87 -9.71
N ASP A 164 1.87 12.06 -9.09
CA ASP A 164 1.08 10.99 -8.49
C ASP A 164 0.48 10.06 -9.54
N LEU A 165 -0.03 10.61 -10.64
CA LEU A 165 -0.53 9.80 -11.75
C LEU A 165 0.60 8.93 -12.34
N LYS A 166 1.79 9.52 -12.53
CA LYS A 166 2.97 8.77 -12.96
C LYS A 166 3.36 7.70 -11.94
N TYR A 167 3.28 8.01 -10.64
CA TYR A 167 3.52 7.03 -9.58
C TYR A 167 2.56 5.83 -9.67
N LEU A 168 1.25 6.08 -9.84
CA LEU A 168 0.25 5.02 -10.02
C LEU A 168 0.59 4.13 -11.23
N GLN A 169 0.84 4.75 -12.39
CA GLN A 169 1.18 4.02 -13.62
C GLN A 169 2.46 3.19 -13.49
N MET A 170 3.52 3.75 -12.92
CA MET A 170 4.82 3.05 -12.79
C MET A 170 4.80 1.93 -11.75
N ARG A 171 3.96 2.05 -10.71
CA ARG A 171 3.91 1.09 -9.59
C ARG A 171 2.74 0.12 -9.67
N MET A 172 1.92 0.17 -10.71
CA MET A 172 0.74 -0.69 -10.89
C MET A 172 1.06 -2.19 -10.80
N ALA A 173 2.15 -2.65 -11.43
CA ALA A 173 2.54 -4.06 -11.37
C ALA A 173 2.92 -4.47 -9.93
N THR A 174 3.70 -3.63 -9.24
CA THR A 174 4.03 -3.84 -7.82
C THR A 174 2.79 -3.85 -6.94
N PHE A 175 1.83 -2.97 -7.23
CA PHE A 175 0.54 -2.94 -6.56
C PHE A 175 -0.27 -4.22 -6.78
N GLY A 176 -0.29 -4.76 -8.00
CA GLY A 176 -0.93 -6.04 -8.29
C GLY A 176 -0.32 -7.19 -7.47
N VAL A 177 1.01 -7.26 -7.40
CA VAL A 177 1.71 -8.26 -6.58
C VAL A 177 1.41 -8.08 -5.09
N ALA A 178 1.44 -6.84 -4.59
CA ALA A 178 1.10 -6.52 -3.20
C ALA A 178 -0.34 -6.94 -2.86
N THR A 179 -1.30 -6.64 -3.74
CA THR A 179 -2.70 -7.02 -3.60
C THR A 179 -2.87 -8.54 -3.53
N ARG A 180 -2.13 -9.29 -4.37
CA ARG A 180 -2.14 -10.76 -4.34
C ARG A 180 -1.60 -11.33 -3.02
N ILE A 181 -0.44 -10.84 -2.57
CA ILE A 181 0.21 -11.34 -1.35
C ILE A 181 -0.64 -10.99 -0.13
N LEU A 182 -1.02 -9.71 0.02
CA LEU A 182 -1.81 -9.22 1.15
C LEU A 182 -3.26 -9.71 1.11
N GLY A 183 -3.75 -10.19 -0.03
CA GLY A 183 -5.03 -10.88 -0.16
C GLY A 183 -4.98 -12.37 0.16
N THR A 184 -3.80 -12.94 0.41
CA THR A 184 -3.67 -14.35 0.77
C THR A 184 -4.29 -14.59 2.15
N PRO A 185 -5.18 -15.61 2.31
CA PRO A 185 -5.78 -15.89 3.61
C PRO A 185 -4.73 -16.13 4.69
N VAL A 186 -4.95 -15.58 5.89
CA VAL A 186 -3.99 -15.62 7.00
C VAL A 186 -3.46 -17.03 7.29
N ASN A 187 -4.33 -18.05 7.25
CA ASN A 187 -3.92 -19.43 7.51
C ASN A 187 -2.93 -19.97 6.46
N LYS A 188 -3.13 -19.60 5.20
CA LYS A 188 -2.19 -19.95 4.12
C LYS A 188 -0.91 -19.16 4.28
N LEU A 189 -0.98 -17.85 4.54
CA LEU A 189 0.20 -17.02 4.77
C LEU A 189 1.04 -17.55 5.96
N LYS A 190 0.41 -18.01 7.03
CA LYS A 190 1.07 -18.66 8.18
C LYS A 190 1.79 -19.94 7.78
N ALA A 191 1.16 -20.79 6.97
CA ALA A 191 1.77 -22.01 6.47
C ALA A 191 2.97 -21.69 5.57
N ASP A 192 2.76 -20.83 4.56
CA ASP A 192 3.79 -20.38 3.63
C ASP A 192 4.99 -19.75 4.37
N TYR A 193 4.74 -18.96 5.42
CA TYR A 193 5.81 -18.38 6.25
C TYR A 193 6.57 -19.43 7.05
N GLY A 194 5.88 -20.45 7.57
CA GLY A 194 6.49 -21.55 8.33
C GLY A 194 7.38 -22.48 7.49
N GLU A 195 7.20 -22.48 6.16
CA GLU A 195 8.07 -23.22 5.24
C GLU A 195 9.40 -22.52 4.95
N ILE A 196 9.50 -21.22 5.25
CA ILE A 196 10.71 -20.43 4.97
C ILE A 196 11.85 -20.87 5.90
N PRO A 197 13.02 -21.27 5.36
CA PRO A 197 14.15 -21.69 6.18
C PRO A 197 14.69 -20.56 7.07
N ASP A 198 14.99 -20.86 8.33
CA ASP A 198 15.74 -19.97 9.24
C ASP A 198 17.25 -20.04 8.97
N ALA A 199 17.64 -19.62 7.77
CA ALA A 199 19.03 -19.52 7.34
C ALA A 199 19.47 -18.05 7.35
N MET A 200 20.73 -17.79 7.72
CA MET A 200 21.31 -16.45 7.61
C MET A 200 21.35 -16.00 6.15
N PHE A 201 20.88 -14.79 5.90
CA PHE A 201 20.85 -14.21 4.58
C PHE A 201 22.24 -13.66 4.20
N THR A 202 22.85 -14.27 3.19
CA THR A 202 24.03 -13.76 2.48
C THR A 202 23.80 -13.90 0.98
N GLU A 203 24.52 -13.14 0.16
CA GLU A 203 24.39 -13.26 -1.31
C GLU A 203 24.71 -14.69 -1.80
N GLU A 204 25.66 -15.35 -1.15
CA GLU A 204 26.03 -16.74 -1.45
C GLU A 204 24.92 -17.72 -1.04
N THR A 205 24.33 -17.56 0.15
CA THR A 205 23.26 -18.46 0.61
C THR A 205 21.97 -18.32 -0.19
N PHE A 206 21.68 -17.14 -0.77
CA PHE A 206 20.49 -16.97 -1.63
C PHE A 206 20.50 -17.90 -2.85
N TYR A 207 21.62 -17.93 -3.58
CA TYR A 207 21.74 -18.80 -4.77
C TYR A 207 21.84 -20.28 -4.40
N GLU A 208 22.51 -20.60 -3.29
CA GLU A 208 22.64 -21.98 -2.81
C GLU A 208 21.31 -22.55 -2.31
N LEU A 209 20.54 -21.77 -1.55
CA LEU A 209 19.23 -22.20 -1.04
C LEU A 209 18.20 -22.33 -2.16
N THR A 210 18.20 -21.40 -3.13
CA THR A 210 17.31 -21.51 -4.30
C THR A 210 17.62 -22.76 -5.13
N ARG A 211 18.89 -23.15 -5.23
CA ARG A 211 19.33 -24.40 -5.87
C ARG A 211 19.00 -25.64 -5.03
N ALA A 212 19.10 -25.57 -3.71
CA ALA A 212 18.91 -26.71 -2.81
C ALA A 212 17.44 -27.02 -2.51
N PHE A 213 16.60 -26.00 -2.36
CA PHE A 213 15.20 -26.14 -1.93
C PHE A 213 14.17 -25.82 -3.03
N GLY A 214 14.60 -25.20 -4.14
CA GLY A 214 13.72 -24.76 -5.22
C GLY A 214 13.01 -23.44 -4.90
N GLN A 215 12.69 -22.66 -5.95
CA GLN A 215 12.12 -21.31 -5.81
C GLN A 215 10.81 -21.26 -5.02
N GLU A 216 9.98 -22.31 -5.13
CA GLU A 216 8.70 -22.41 -4.41
C GLU A 216 8.85 -22.52 -2.89
N LYS A 217 9.97 -23.09 -2.39
CA LYS A 217 10.20 -23.22 -0.93
C LYS A 217 10.99 -22.06 -0.35
N THR A 218 11.84 -21.42 -1.16
CA THR A 218 12.59 -20.24 -0.73
C THR A 218 11.78 -18.96 -0.82
N ASP A 219 10.78 -18.92 -1.69
CA ASP A 219 9.87 -17.78 -1.87
C ASP A 219 8.45 -18.23 -2.21
N PRO A 220 7.75 -18.91 -1.27
CA PRO A 220 6.39 -19.42 -1.50
C PRO A 220 5.38 -18.30 -1.81
N MET A 221 5.70 -17.07 -1.40
CA MET A 221 4.87 -15.88 -1.58
C MET A 221 5.20 -15.10 -2.86
N GLY A 222 6.24 -15.47 -3.63
CA GLY A 222 6.68 -14.79 -4.85
C GLY A 222 7.13 -13.34 -4.63
N MET A 223 7.68 -13.05 -3.46
CA MET A 223 8.20 -11.74 -3.02
C MET A 223 9.41 -11.28 -3.84
N SER A 224 10.13 -12.20 -4.51
CA SER A 224 11.31 -11.89 -5.34
C SER A 224 10.98 -11.00 -6.54
N SER A 225 9.71 -10.96 -6.95
CA SER A 225 9.21 -10.11 -8.03
C SER A 225 9.00 -8.65 -7.60
N VAL A 226 9.06 -8.38 -6.30
CA VAL A 226 8.86 -7.04 -5.72
C VAL A 226 10.22 -6.39 -5.46
N PRO A 227 10.47 -5.17 -5.97
CA PRO A 227 11.71 -4.47 -5.67
C PRO A 227 11.72 -4.03 -4.20
N PHE A 228 12.47 -4.73 -3.36
CA PHE A 228 12.61 -4.38 -1.95
C PHE A 228 13.89 -3.55 -1.71
N PRO A 229 13.87 -2.52 -0.83
CA PRO A 229 12.71 -2.04 -0.06
C PRO A 229 11.78 -1.19 -0.92
N LEU A 230 10.48 -1.21 -0.69
CA LEU A 230 9.48 -0.37 -1.33
C LEU A 230 9.29 0.96 -0.59
N SER A 231 9.32 0.92 0.74
CA SER A 231 9.22 2.08 1.61
C SER A 231 10.58 2.40 2.26
N VAL A 232 10.60 3.50 3.02
CA VAL A 232 11.82 4.08 3.58
C VAL A 232 12.03 3.68 5.03
N ILE A 233 11.05 3.07 5.70
CA ILE A 233 11.17 2.72 7.13
C ILE A 233 12.44 1.87 7.39
N PHE A 234 12.79 1.04 6.42
CA PHE A 234 14.00 0.23 6.44
C PHE A 234 15.23 0.96 5.92
N ARG A 235 15.09 2.01 5.11
CA ARG A 235 16.17 2.61 4.32
C ARG A 235 16.98 3.71 5.05
N ILE A 236 16.52 4.32 6.14
CA ILE A 236 17.20 5.52 6.69
C ILE A 236 17.06 5.67 8.22
N ARG A 237 18.14 6.16 8.85
CA ARG A 237 18.20 6.76 10.19
C ARG A 237 17.45 8.10 10.28
N LEU A 238 16.16 8.14 9.97
CA LEU A 238 15.32 9.30 10.28
C LEU A 238 14.80 9.18 11.72
N ASN A 239 14.26 10.27 12.28
CA ASN A 239 13.39 10.17 13.44
C ASN A 239 12.12 9.42 12.98
N LEU A 240 12.14 8.09 13.11
CA LEU A 240 11.14 7.17 12.55
C LEU A 240 9.72 7.59 12.96
N ALA A 241 9.55 8.10 14.17
CA ALA A 241 8.29 8.62 14.68
C ALA A 241 7.75 9.81 13.86
N GLU A 242 8.58 10.80 13.49
CA GLU A 242 8.13 11.94 12.69
C GLU A 242 7.69 11.50 11.29
N ARG A 243 8.41 10.54 10.70
CA ARG A 243 8.03 9.99 9.39
C ARG A 243 6.73 9.19 9.48
N GLN A 244 6.59 8.34 10.49
CA GLN A 244 5.38 7.57 10.71
C GLN A 244 4.19 8.50 10.89
N MET A 245 4.33 9.55 11.72
CA MET A 245 3.30 10.58 11.88
C MET A 245 2.96 11.27 10.56
N ASP A 246 3.95 11.74 9.81
CA ASP A 246 3.72 12.39 8.51
C ASP A 246 3.02 11.46 7.50
N HIS A 247 3.39 10.18 7.51
CA HIS A 247 2.78 9.16 6.65
C HIS A 247 1.32 8.90 7.03
N LEU A 248 1.03 8.74 8.32
CA LEU A 248 -0.34 8.53 8.80
C LEU A 248 -1.21 9.76 8.56
N ASP A 249 -0.64 10.96 8.72
CA ASP A 249 -1.29 12.22 8.37
C ASP A 249 -1.61 12.27 6.88
N GLU A 250 -0.72 11.77 6.01
CA GLU A 250 -0.96 11.68 4.57
C GLU A 250 -2.15 10.77 4.26
N LEU A 251 -2.21 9.57 4.85
CA LEU A 251 -3.32 8.63 4.65
C LEU A 251 -4.64 9.18 5.17
N THR A 252 -4.63 9.80 6.35
CA THR A 252 -5.82 10.39 6.97
C THR A 252 -6.32 11.60 6.19
N THR A 253 -5.41 12.45 5.70
CA THR A 253 -5.76 13.61 4.85
C THR A 253 -6.32 13.15 3.51
N ALA A 254 -5.72 12.10 2.92
CA ALA A 254 -6.21 11.47 1.69
C ALA A 254 -7.61 10.86 1.87
N ALA A 255 -7.89 10.24 3.02
CA ALA A 255 -9.22 9.71 3.33
C ALA A 255 -10.27 10.83 3.44
N LYS A 256 -9.96 11.92 4.14
CA LYS A 256 -10.84 13.10 4.28
C LYS A 256 -11.13 13.78 2.96
N ALA A 257 -10.10 13.99 2.11
CA ALA A 257 -10.29 14.55 0.78
C ALA A 257 -11.25 13.68 -0.06
N THR A 258 -11.11 12.36 0.05
CA THR A 258 -11.98 11.40 -0.63
C THR A 258 -13.42 11.47 -0.13
N GLU A 259 -13.62 11.51 1.18
CA GLU A 259 -14.94 11.63 1.80
C GLU A 259 -15.70 12.86 1.29
N LEU A 260 -15.02 14.01 1.27
CA LEU A 260 -15.57 15.26 0.77
C LEU A 260 -15.92 15.17 -0.73
N ARG A 261 -15.05 14.55 -1.55
CA ARG A 261 -15.35 14.34 -2.98
C ARG A 261 -16.55 13.41 -3.18
N LEU A 262 -16.68 12.34 -2.41
CA LEU A 262 -17.82 11.43 -2.49
C LEU A 262 -19.12 12.11 -2.02
N MET A 263 -19.05 12.97 -1.01
CA MET A 263 -20.18 13.81 -0.57
C MET A 263 -20.62 14.75 -1.70
N LEU A 264 -19.67 15.45 -2.33
CA LEU A 264 -19.95 16.34 -3.46
C LEU A 264 -20.55 15.56 -4.64
N TYR A 265 -20.00 14.39 -4.96
CA TYR A 265 -20.50 13.52 -6.01
C TYR A 265 -21.96 13.10 -5.76
N ARG A 266 -22.29 12.65 -4.54
CA ARG A 266 -23.67 12.31 -4.14
C ARG A 266 -24.61 13.49 -4.34
N ARG A 267 -24.19 14.68 -3.93
CA ARG A 267 -24.98 15.90 -4.05
C ARG A 267 -25.22 16.27 -5.51
N GLN A 268 -24.21 16.18 -6.36
CA GLN A 268 -24.35 16.42 -7.79
C GLN A 268 -25.31 15.44 -8.47
N LEU A 269 -25.29 14.16 -8.09
CA LEU A 269 -26.25 13.18 -8.60
C LEU A 269 -27.70 13.48 -8.17
N ALA A 270 -27.90 14.00 -6.96
CA ALA A 270 -29.23 14.24 -6.41
C ALA A 270 -29.84 15.58 -6.83
N GLU A 271 -29.03 16.65 -6.83
CA GLU A 271 -29.48 18.05 -6.95
C GLU A 271 -29.04 18.70 -8.27
N GLY A 272 -28.07 18.11 -8.98
CA GLY A 272 -27.51 18.70 -10.21
C GLY A 272 -26.72 19.99 -9.99
N THR A 273 -26.40 20.33 -8.75
CA THR A 273 -25.68 21.56 -8.37
C THR A 273 -24.37 21.23 -7.67
N GLY A 274 -23.30 21.94 -8.06
CA GLY A 274 -22.05 21.96 -7.30
C GLY A 274 -22.21 22.65 -5.94
N ASP A 275 -21.21 22.50 -5.08
CA ASP A 275 -21.17 23.10 -3.75
C ASP A 275 -19.81 23.75 -3.51
N ALA A 276 -19.75 25.06 -3.75
CA ALA A 276 -18.52 25.85 -3.64
C ALA A 276 -17.85 25.72 -2.26
N TYR A 277 -18.63 25.57 -1.18
CA TYR A 277 -18.05 25.38 0.15
C TYR A 277 -17.35 24.02 0.27
N THR A 278 -17.98 22.97 -0.25
CA THR A 278 -17.37 21.63 -0.27
C THR A 278 -16.16 21.58 -1.22
N GLU A 279 -16.21 22.29 -2.35
CA GLU A 279 -15.06 22.45 -3.26
C GLU A 279 -13.87 23.12 -2.57
N ASP A 280 -14.09 24.21 -1.83
CA ASP A 280 -13.04 24.91 -1.08
C ASP A 280 -12.42 24.00 0.01
N LEU A 281 -13.25 23.18 0.67
CA LEU A 281 -12.76 22.19 1.64
C LEU A 281 -11.92 21.10 0.97
N ILE A 282 -12.32 20.63 -0.22
CA ILE A 282 -11.53 19.67 -0.99
C ILE A 282 -10.19 20.27 -1.38
N GLU A 283 -10.15 21.50 -1.90
CA GLU A 283 -8.90 22.19 -2.27
C GLU A 283 -7.97 22.36 -1.06
N ALA A 284 -8.52 22.69 0.11
CA ALA A 284 -7.73 22.77 1.35
C ALA A 284 -7.08 21.43 1.73
N GLN A 285 -7.81 20.30 1.60
CA GLN A 285 -7.24 18.98 1.86
C GLN A 285 -6.24 18.56 0.77
N GLU A 286 -6.51 18.85 -0.51
CA GLU A 286 -5.57 18.61 -1.62
C GLU A 286 -4.25 19.34 -1.40
N LYS A 287 -4.31 20.60 -1.01
CA LYS A 287 -3.12 21.40 -0.68
C LYS A 287 -2.34 20.79 0.48
N ARG A 288 -3.02 20.44 1.58
CA ARG A 288 -2.38 19.78 2.73
C ARG A 288 -1.73 18.46 2.32
N LEU A 289 -2.39 17.66 1.50
CA LEU A 289 -1.87 16.40 0.99
C LEU A 289 -0.60 16.61 0.16
N ASN A 290 -0.61 17.62 -0.72
CA ASN A 290 0.55 17.98 -1.54
C ASN A 290 1.73 18.47 -0.68
N ASP A 291 1.48 19.26 0.37
CA ASP A 291 2.52 19.71 1.29
C ASP A 291 3.18 18.53 2.03
N LEU A 292 2.38 17.55 2.49
CA LEU A 292 2.88 16.33 3.14
C LEU A 292 3.70 15.48 2.15
N LYS A 293 3.21 15.30 0.93
CA LYS A 293 3.94 14.58 -0.14
C LYS A 293 5.25 15.25 -0.51
N TYR A 294 5.26 16.58 -0.62
CA TYR A 294 6.47 17.34 -0.88
C TYR A 294 7.48 17.21 0.26
N LYS A 295 7.01 17.26 1.52
CA LYS A 295 7.86 16.99 2.70
C LYS A 295 8.47 15.60 2.61
N ARG A 296 7.68 14.57 2.27
CA ARG A 296 8.14 13.19 2.05
C ARG A 296 9.19 13.11 0.94
N GLU A 297 8.92 13.67 -0.23
CA GLU A 297 9.86 13.64 -1.38
C GLU A 297 11.19 14.34 -1.05
N ARG A 298 11.13 15.47 -0.32
CA ARG A 298 12.32 16.16 0.15
C ARG A 298 13.13 15.29 1.11
N LEU A 299 12.45 14.57 2.01
CA LEU A 299 13.08 13.58 2.89
C LEU A 299 13.58 12.36 2.11
N GLU A 300 13.01 11.99 0.97
CA GLU A 300 13.55 10.91 0.14
C GLU A 300 14.82 11.33 -0.58
N LYS A 301 14.82 12.53 -1.18
CA LYS A 301 15.97 13.10 -1.91
C LYS A 301 17.16 13.39 -1.00
N LYS A 302 16.92 13.99 0.18
CA LYS A 302 17.98 14.35 1.15
C LYS A 302 18.83 13.14 1.56
N TYR A 303 18.28 11.93 1.46
CA TYR A 303 18.92 10.71 1.90
C TYR A 303 19.13 9.69 0.77
N GLY A 304 19.05 10.12 -0.50
CA GLY A 304 19.46 9.32 -1.65
C GLY A 304 18.54 8.14 -1.99
N LEU A 305 17.22 8.28 -1.78
CA LEU A 305 16.25 7.22 -2.04
C LEU A 305 15.60 7.25 -3.42
N GLN A 306 15.85 8.33 -4.17
CA GLN A 306 15.41 8.58 -5.54
C GLN A 306 16.61 8.87 -6.42
#